data_AF-A0A3Q2QBP0-F1
#
_entry.id   AF-A0A3Q2QBP0-F1
#
_cell.length_a   1.000
_cell.length_b   1.000
_cell.length_c   1.000
_cell.angle_alpha   90.00
_cell.angle_beta   90.00
_cell.angle_gamma   90.00
#
_symmetry.space_group_name_H-M   'P 1'
#
loop_
_entity.id
_entity.type
_entity.pdbx_description
1 polymer ?
#
loop_
_entity_poly.entity_id
_entity_poly.type
_entity_poly.pdbx_seq_one_letter_code
_entity_poly.pdbx_strand_id
1 'polypeptide(L)'
;MTGNYMWDEVSNKEFLIGTNPDSRLSLWWNGSEPLWVTLQNVGKNVFMYFWPVKKIITLSSSHLYINSPVTFNINQSYILCVPTSRQADMAAVYYEKIDVEGHHFGPESPQVRTAVQKLDLIIQILNQKIKESNMVNKLNVLLFSDHGMAKIQWMEKVIELDKFIDMSDVLKIMDRGPVVSLWPKNTTYQKVTLQVHNMRVYARQEIPERFHYRKGNFVSPLTLVAEPGWFITKNKKTLPYWKNDSREPSAWQNGWHGYDNEFVDMRGFFLAVGPDFKQNVRGGSIRAVDVYNVMCWILGVDPLPNNGSWSRVEYLLNGFESPFQSDTLCNIVLLGVLLLVFY
;
A
#
# COMPACT_ATOMS: atom_id res chain seq x y z
N MET A 1 -6.62 0.34 -10.93
CA MET A 1 -5.19 0.69 -10.92
C MET A 1 -4.36 -0.52 -10.49
N THR A 2 -3.25 -0.80 -11.17
CA THR A 2 -2.33 -1.93 -10.93
C THR A 2 -0.87 -1.50 -10.72
N GLY A 3 -0.56 -0.20 -10.79
CA GLY A 3 0.77 0.35 -10.57
C GLY A 3 0.82 1.87 -10.80
N ASN A 4 1.97 2.47 -10.51
CA ASN A 4 2.23 3.91 -10.71
C ASN A 4 2.51 4.27 -12.18
N TYR A 5 2.82 3.26 -12.99
CA TYR A 5 3.06 3.35 -14.42
C TYR A 5 2.24 2.26 -15.11
N MET A 6 1.18 2.65 -15.82
CA MET A 6 0.31 1.71 -16.54
C MET A 6 0.10 2.16 -17.98
N TRP A 7 -0.27 1.22 -18.84
CA TRP A 7 -0.64 1.49 -20.22
C TRP A 7 -1.92 0.73 -20.56
N ASP A 8 -2.86 1.42 -21.20
CA ASP A 8 -4.06 0.81 -21.77
C ASP A 8 -3.86 0.66 -23.27
N GLU A 9 -3.74 -0.59 -23.73
CA GLU A 9 -3.44 -0.92 -25.12
C GLU A 9 -4.57 -0.51 -26.08
N VAL A 10 -5.83 -0.56 -25.62
CA VAL A 10 -7.01 -0.25 -26.46
C VAL A 10 -7.10 1.24 -26.76
N SER A 11 -7.01 2.10 -25.74
CA SER A 11 -7.05 3.55 -25.93
C SER A 11 -5.69 4.18 -26.23
N ASN A 12 -4.61 3.40 -26.13
CA ASN A 12 -3.22 3.83 -26.19
C ASN A 12 -2.89 4.96 -25.18
N LYS A 13 -3.53 4.90 -24.00
CA LYS A 13 -3.36 5.89 -22.93
C LYS A 13 -2.38 5.40 -21.89
N GLU A 14 -1.66 6.34 -21.27
CA GLU A 14 -0.66 6.04 -20.25
C GLU A 14 -1.07 6.64 -18.91
N PHE A 15 -0.92 5.88 -17.84
CA PHE A 15 -0.91 6.42 -16.49
C PHE A 15 0.54 6.59 -16.08
N LEU A 16 1.03 7.83 -16.03
CA LEU A 16 2.35 8.17 -15.49
C LEU A 16 2.12 9.04 -14.26
N ILE A 17 2.29 8.48 -13.06
CA ILE A 17 1.97 9.17 -11.81
C ILE A 17 2.55 10.59 -11.78
N GLY A 18 1.67 11.57 -11.56
CA GLY A 18 2.04 12.99 -11.46
C GLY A 18 2.63 13.63 -12.71
N THR A 19 2.79 12.90 -13.82
CA THR A 19 3.60 13.31 -14.96
C THR A 19 2.76 13.72 -16.16
N ASN A 20 1.79 12.91 -16.57
CA ASN A 20 1.00 13.17 -17.78
C ASN A 20 -0.49 13.45 -17.49
N PRO A 21 -1.21 14.18 -18.37
CA PRO A 21 -2.63 14.49 -18.18
C PRO A 21 -3.53 13.25 -18.15
N ASP A 22 -3.19 12.21 -18.92
CA ASP A 22 -3.99 10.98 -19.02
C ASP A 22 -4.07 10.22 -17.68
N SER A 23 -3.13 10.43 -16.75
CA SER A 23 -3.22 9.90 -15.38
C SER A 23 -4.47 10.35 -14.59
N ARG A 24 -5.19 11.35 -15.08
CA ARG A 24 -6.43 11.87 -14.46
C ARG A 24 -7.72 11.27 -15.04
N LEU A 25 -7.60 10.42 -16.05
CA LEU A 25 -8.78 9.80 -16.67
C LEU A 25 -9.46 8.84 -15.69
N SER A 26 -10.79 8.82 -15.69
CA SER A 26 -11.58 7.93 -14.83
C SER A 26 -11.34 6.45 -15.16
N LEU A 27 -10.94 6.13 -16.39
CA LEU A 27 -10.73 4.75 -16.87
C LEU A 27 -9.81 3.92 -15.95
N TRP A 28 -8.83 4.54 -15.28
CA TRP A 28 -7.89 3.86 -14.39
C TRP A 28 -8.51 3.36 -13.08
N TRP A 29 -9.68 3.91 -12.74
CA TRP A 29 -10.42 3.72 -11.49
C TRP A 29 -11.82 3.13 -11.69
N ASN A 30 -12.24 2.96 -12.96
CA ASN A 30 -13.50 2.34 -13.30
C ASN A 30 -13.58 0.91 -12.72
N GLY A 31 -14.75 0.56 -12.17
CA GLY A 31 -14.99 -0.74 -11.53
C GLY A 31 -14.73 -0.78 -10.02
N SER A 32 -14.41 0.35 -9.40
CA SER A 32 -14.25 0.47 -7.95
C SER A 32 -14.83 1.78 -7.43
N GLU A 33 -15.41 1.76 -6.24
CA GLU A 33 -15.83 2.95 -5.50
C GLU A 33 -14.97 3.08 -4.24
N PRO A 34 -14.23 4.20 -4.07
CA PRO A 34 -13.45 4.40 -2.86
C PRO A 34 -14.34 4.86 -1.69
N LEU A 35 -13.93 4.51 -0.47
CA LEU A 35 -14.72 4.76 0.75
C LEU A 35 -15.22 6.20 0.90
N TRP A 36 -14.41 7.21 0.56
CA TRP A 36 -14.83 8.60 0.69
C TRP A 36 -16.02 8.96 -0.20
N VAL A 37 -16.19 8.29 -1.33
CA VAL A 37 -17.37 8.45 -2.21
C VAL A 37 -18.58 7.78 -1.58
N THR A 38 -18.42 6.57 -1.05
CA THR A 38 -19.48 5.86 -0.32
C THR A 38 -20.01 6.71 0.84
N LEU A 39 -19.11 7.32 1.61
CA LEU A 39 -19.46 8.23 2.71
C LEU A 39 -20.20 9.49 2.21
N GLN A 40 -19.73 10.10 1.12
CA GLN A 40 -20.38 11.27 0.54
C GLN A 40 -21.79 10.96 0.02
N ASN A 41 -21.98 9.80 -0.59
CA ASN A 41 -23.29 9.36 -1.09
C ASN A 41 -24.33 9.21 0.04
N VAL A 42 -23.89 8.94 1.27
CA VAL A 42 -24.76 8.87 2.46
C VAL A 42 -24.74 10.16 3.30
N GLY A 43 -24.21 11.26 2.76
CA GLY A 43 -24.23 12.58 3.39
C GLY A 43 -23.19 12.83 4.48
N LYS A 44 -22.16 11.97 4.60
CA LYS A 44 -21.05 12.15 5.56
C LYS A 44 -20.00 13.13 5.04
N ASN A 45 -19.39 13.86 5.96
CA ASN A 45 -18.38 14.87 5.68
C ASN A 45 -16.97 14.25 5.70
N VAL A 46 -16.32 14.23 4.55
CA VAL A 46 -14.98 13.66 4.37
C VAL A 46 -13.96 14.74 4.04
N PHE A 47 -12.80 14.69 4.71
CA PHE A 47 -11.67 15.59 4.51
C PHE A 47 -10.43 14.78 4.13
N MET A 48 -9.85 15.05 2.97
CA MET A 48 -8.68 14.31 2.47
C MET A 48 -7.50 15.27 2.31
N TYR A 49 -6.37 14.92 2.92
CA TYR A 49 -5.12 15.67 2.88
C TYR A 49 -4.03 14.81 2.25
N PHE A 50 -3.58 15.22 1.06
CA PHE A 50 -2.49 14.58 0.32
C PHE A 50 -2.70 13.10 -0.07
N TRP A 51 -3.91 12.56 0.10
CA TRP A 51 -4.20 11.18 -0.27
C TRP A 51 -4.01 10.95 -1.78
N PRO A 52 -3.44 9.81 -2.20
CA PRO A 52 -3.08 9.57 -3.60
C PRO A 52 -4.28 9.26 -4.51
N VAL A 53 -5.22 10.20 -4.67
CA VAL A 53 -6.21 10.22 -5.77
C VAL A 53 -6.58 11.69 -6.07
N LYS A 54 -5.87 12.33 -7.00
CA LYS A 54 -6.12 13.72 -7.37
C LYS A 54 -7.51 13.87 -8.03
N LYS A 55 -8.53 14.32 -7.27
CA LYS A 55 -9.76 14.98 -7.75
C LYS A 55 -10.33 14.35 -9.05
N ILE A 56 -10.67 13.05 -9.02
CA ILE A 56 -11.33 12.35 -10.15
C ILE A 56 -12.85 12.33 -10.01
N ILE A 57 -13.37 12.79 -8.87
CA ILE A 57 -14.81 12.88 -8.62
C ILE A 57 -15.12 14.34 -8.32
N THR A 58 -16.10 14.88 -9.03
CA THR A 58 -16.71 16.19 -8.78
C THR A 58 -17.22 16.22 -7.35
N LEU A 59 -16.37 16.66 -6.44
CA LEU A 59 -16.75 16.97 -5.06
C LEU A 59 -17.74 18.14 -5.14
N SER A 60 -18.93 17.95 -4.60
CA SER A 60 -19.85 19.05 -4.32
C SER A 60 -19.18 20.05 -3.35
N SER A 61 -19.67 21.29 -3.36
CA SER A 61 -19.14 22.45 -2.65
C SER A 61 -19.03 22.33 -1.12
N SER A 62 -19.51 21.25 -0.51
CA SER A 62 -19.48 21.00 0.93
C SER A 62 -18.23 20.25 1.43
N HIS A 63 -17.30 19.85 0.55
CA HIS A 63 -16.22 18.93 0.93
C HIS A 63 -14.82 19.42 0.51
N LEU A 64 -13.95 19.62 1.50
CA LEU A 64 -12.64 20.23 1.35
C LEU A 64 -11.59 19.18 0.97
N TYR A 65 -11.09 19.27 -0.26
CA TYR A 65 -9.93 18.52 -0.73
C TYR A 65 -8.76 19.48 -0.90
N ILE A 66 -7.75 19.40 -0.03
CA ILE A 66 -6.57 20.27 -0.11
C ILE A 66 -5.42 19.51 -0.74
N ASN A 67 -5.08 19.93 -1.96
CA ASN A 67 -3.80 19.64 -2.60
C ASN A 67 -2.99 20.94 -2.62
N SER A 68 -1.93 21.03 -1.83
CA SER A 68 -0.99 22.15 -1.95
C SER A 68 0.40 21.61 -2.25
N PRO A 69 1.06 22.02 -3.35
CA PRO A 69 2.46 21.72 -3.59
C PRO A 69 3.29 22.78 -2.85
N VAL A 70 3.46 22.65 -1.53
CA VAL A 70 4.29 23.59 -0.76
C VAL A 70 5.10 22.88 0.31
N THR A 71 6.40 23.16 0.23
CA THR A 71 7.46 22.91 1.19
C THR A 71 7.04 23.01 2.67
N PHE A 72 7.29 21.93 3.41
CA PHE A 72 7.76 21.92 4.81
C PHE A 72 7.03 22.84 5.83
N ASN A 73 5.89 22.36 6.36
CA ASN A 73 5.35 22.53 7.74
C ASN A 73 3.83 22.29 7.83
N ILE A 74 3.13 22.20 6.70
CA ILE A 74 1.65 22.25 6.66
C ILE A 74 1.01 20.87 6.96
N ASN A 75 1.71 19.75 6.76
CA ASN A 75 1.16 18.42 7.10
C ASN A 75 0.87 18.29 8.60
N GLN A 76 1.64 18.97 9.44
CA GLN A 76 1.41 18.99 10.89
C GLN A 76 0.11 19.73 11.22
N SER A 77 -0.14 20.90 10.64
CA SER A 77 -1.33 21.68 10.99
C SER A 77 -2.63 20.96 10.62
N TYR A 78 -2.68 20.25 9.49
CA TYR A 78 -3.90 19.52 9.10
C TYR A 78 -4.20 18.31 9.99
N ILE A 79 -3.21 17.47 10.29
CA ILE A 79 -3.35 16.36 11.26
C ILE A 79 -3.90 16.91 12.58
N LEU A 80 -3.39 18.06 12.99
CA LEU A 80 -3.72 18.73 14.23
C LEU A 80 -5.01 19.57 14.20
N CYS A 81 -5.66 19.74 13.05
CA CYS A 81 -6.93 20.44 12.89
C CYS A 81 -8.14 19.48 12.88
N VAL A 82 -7.92 18.20 12.61
CA VAL A 82 -8.98 17.17 12.57
C VAL A 82 -9.77 17.09 13.88
N PRO A 83 -9.16 17.01 15.07
CA PRO A 83 -9.92 16.90 16.32
C PRO A 83 -10.78 18.12 16.64
N THR A 84 -10.43 19.29 16.09
CA THR A 84 -11.07 20.58 16.41
C THR A 84 -12.23 20.94 15.48
N SER A 85 -12.32 20.35 14.28
CA SER A 85 -13.29 20.82 13.28
C SER A 85 -14.74 20.42 13.62
N ARG A 86 -14.97 19.38 14.43
CA ARG A 86 -16.27 18.78 14.82
C ARG A 86 -17.27 18.50 13.68
N GLN A 87 -16.88 18.75 12.44
CA GLN A 87 -17.72 18.66 11.25
C GLN A 87 -17.34 17.45 10.38
N ALA A 88 -16.17 16.85 10.59
CA ALA A 88 -15.68 15.72 9.82
C ALA A 88 -16.15 14.38 10.41
N ASP A 89 -16.80 13.56 9.60
CA ASP A 89 -17.04 12.14 9.90
C ASP A 89 -15.79 11.30 9.62
N MET A 90 -15.00 11.68 8.62
CA MET A 90 -13.73 11.06 8.27
C MET A 90 -12.71 12.11 7.86
N ALA A 91 -11.48 11.94 8.35
CA ALA A 91 -10.32 12.65 7.81
C ALA A 91 -9.21 11.65 7.47
N ALA A 92 -8.57 11.82 6.31
CA ALA A 92 -7.40 11.03 5.92
C ALA A 92 -6.21 11.94 5.65
N VAL A 93 -5.04 11.57 6.17
CA VAL A 93 -3.80 12.31 5.94
C VAL A 93 -2.72 11.36 5.45
N TYR A 94 -2.07 11.71 4.34
CA TYR A 94 -0.93 10.98 3.82
C TYR A 94 0.40 11.65 4.23
N TYR A 95 1.39 10.85 4.64
CA TYR A 95 2.70 11.32 5.07
C TYR A 95 3.83 10.62 4.30
N GLU A 96 4.44 11.34 3.36
CA GLU A 96 5.42 10.79 2.40
C GLU A 96 6.85 10.65 2.94
N LYS A 97 7.21 11.34 4.02
CA LYS A 97 8.62 11.64 4.31
C LYS A 97 9.46 10.40 4.59
N ILE A 98 8.90 9.38 5.25
CA ILE A 98 9.63 8.15 5.57
C ILE A 98 10.00 7.39 4.30
N ASP A 99 9.07 7.29 3.35
CA ASP A 99 9.32 6.67 2.05
C ASP A 99 10.40 7.42 1.27
N VAL A 100 10.30 8.75 1.19
CA VAL A 100 11.29 9.61 0.53
C VAL A 100 12.70 9.42 1.11
N GLU A 101 12.83 9.40 2.44
CA GLU A 101 14.13 9.17 3.08
C GLU A 101 14.62 7.72 2.90
N GLY A 102 13.70 6.75 2.91
CA GLY A 102 14.00 5.33 2.67
C GLY A 102 14.54 5.09 1.26
N HIS A 103 13.97 5.75 0.26
CA HIS A 103 14.46 5.78 -1.10
C HIS A 103 15.88 6.36 -1.18
N HIS A 104 16.09 7.59 -0.69
CA HIS A 104 17.38 8.27 -0.82
C HIS A 104 18.52 7.62 -0.03
N PHE A 105 18.26 7.16 1.20
CA PHE A 105 19.31 6.75 2.15
C PHE A 105 19.25 5.29 2.56
N GLY A 106 18.17 4.58 2.23
CA GLY A 106 17.94 3.18 2.60
C GLY A 106 17.19 3.05 3.92
N PRO A 107 16.52 1.90 4.15
CA PRO A 107 15.60 1.70 5.27
C PRO A 107 16.26 1.77 6.66
N GLU A 108 17.54 1.41 6.76
CA GLU A 108 18.28 1.36 8.04
C GLU A 108 19.03 2.67 8.37
N SER A 109 18.83 3.72 7.57
CA SER A 109 19.61 4.95 7.67
C SER A 109 19.23 5.83 8.89
N PRO A 110 20.17 6.64 9.40
CA PRO A 110 19.86 7.68 10.39
C PRO A 110 18.77 8.67 9.94
N GLN A 111 18.65 8.90 8.62
CA GLN A 111 17.67 9.79 8.01
C GLN A 111 16.25 9.23 8.14
N VAL A 112 16.05 7.93 7.86
CA VAL A 112 14.78 7.25 8.11
C VAL A 112 14.44 7.29 9.60
N ARG A 113 15.42 7.01 10.48
CA ARG A 113 15.21 7.11 11.95
C ARG A 113 14.75 8.51 12.36
N THR A 114 15.39 9.54 11.81
CA THR A 114 15.03 10.94 12.06
C THR A 114 13.62 11.27 11.54
N ALA A 115 13.23 10.75 10.37
CA ALA A 115 11.89 10.94 9.82
C ALA A 115 10.82 10.27 10.70
N VAL A 116 11.09 9.06 11.19
CA VAL A 116 10.21 8.35 12.13
C VAL A 116 10.06 9.12 13.44
N GLN A 117 11.15 9.63 14.02
CA GLN A 117 11.11 10.46 15.23
C GLN A 117 10.27 11.75 15.03
N LYS A 118 10.35 12.36 13.84
CA LYS A 118 9.50 13.52 13.51
C LYS A 118 8.02 13.14 13.41
N LEU A 119 7.69 12.00 12.82
CA LEU A 119 6.31 11.51 12.79
C LEU A 119 5.79 11.21 14.20
N ASP A 120 6.60 10.55 15.02
CA ASP A 120 6.26 10.27 16.42
C ASP A 120 5.91 11.55 17.19
N LEU A 121 6.71 12.61 17.06
CA LEU A 121 6.40 13.91 17.66
C LEU A 121 5.04 14.47 17.18
N ILE A 122 4.71 14.33 15.89
CA ILE A 122 3.40 14.75 15.35
C ILE A 122 2.26 13.96 16.00
N ILE A 123 2.43 12.65 16.18
CA ILE A 123 1.44 11.78 16.83
C ILE A 123 1.30 12.13 18.32
N GLN A 124 2.40 12.47 19.02
CA GLN A 124 2.33 12.95 20.40
C GLN A 124 1.50 14.24 20.51
N ILE A 125 1.72 15.21 19.62
CA ILE A 125 0.94 16.47 19.61
C ILE A 125 -0.53 16.19 19.25
N LEU A 126 -0.80 15.27 18.30
CA LEU A 126 -2.16 14.85 17.97
C LEU A 126 -2.88 14.28 19.21
N ASN A 127 -2.22 13.39 19.94
CA ASN A 127 -2.76 12.80 21.17
C ASN A 127 -3.05 13.87 22.24
N GLN A 128 -2.19 14.88 22.37
CA GLN A 128 -2.44 16.01 23.26
C GLN A 128 -3.71 16.77 22.84
N LYS A 129 -3.84 17.11 21.56
CA LYS A 129 -5.02 17.83 21.05
C LYS A 129 -6.32 17.05 21.18
N ILE A 130 -6.29 15.73 21.01
CA ILE A 130 -7.44 14.85 21.22
C ILE A 130 -7.93 14.95 22.67
N LYS A 131 -6.99 14.98 23.64
CA LYS A 131 -7.31 15.15 25.07
C LYS A 131 -7.87 16.54 25.35
N GLU A 132 -7.20 17.60 24.90
CA GLU A 132 -7.63 18.99 25.08
C GLU A 132 -9.02 19.27 24.47
N SER A 133 -9.34 18.58 23.37
CA SER A 133 -10.63 18.74 22.68
C SER A 133 -11.75 17.82 23.22
N ASN A 134 -11.49 17.04 24.27
CA ASN A 134 -12.41 16.04 24.84
C ASN A 134 -12.90 14.99 23.80
N MET A 135 -11.99 14.54 22.92
CA MET A 135 -12.29 13.60 21.83
C MET A 135 -11.81 12.18 22.09
N VAL A 136 -11.17 11.90 23.23
CA VAL A 136 -10.57 10.59 23.57
C VAL A 136 -11.55 9.42 23.39
N ASN A 137 -12.80 9.58 23.81
CA ASN A 137 -13.83 8.54 23.72
C ASN A 137 -14.77 8.72 22.52
N LYS A 138 -14.39 9.54 21.54
CA LYS A 138 -15.24 9.93 20.39
C LYS A 138 -14.54 9.80 19.05
N LEU A 139 -13.22 9.57 19.04
CA LEU A 139 -12.41 9.55 17.84
C LEU A 139 -11.68 8.21 17.73
N ASN A 140 -11.84 7.58 16.58
CA ASN A 140 -11.01 6.46 16.14
C ASN A 140 -9.85 7.00 15.30
N VAL A 141 -8.64 6.54 15.59
CA VAL A 141 -7.43 6.87 14.84
C VAL A 141 -6.84 5.57 14.31
N LEU A 142 -6.74 5.47 13.00
CA LEU A 142 -6.07 4.38 12.30
C LEU A 142 -4.79 4.94 11.67
N LEU A 143 -3.67 4.27 11.92
CA LEU A 143 -2.39 4.57 11.30
C LEU A 143 -1.85 3.32 10.63
N PHE A 144 -1.63 3.39 9.34
CA PHE A 144 -1.10 2.27 8.57
C PHE A 144 -0.26 2.76 7.40
N SER A 145 0.52 1.85 6.84
CA SER A 145 1.34 2.10 5.66
C SER A 145 0.90 1.20 4.51
N ASP A 146 1.06 1.73 3.31
CA ASP A 146 0.87 1.05 2.03
C ASP A 146 1.89 -0.06 1.78
N HIS A 147 3.16 0.13 2.16
CA HIS A 147 4.22 -0.87 1.99
C HIS A 147 5.43 -0.63 2.90
N GLY A 148 6.31 -1.64 2.99
CA GLY A 148 7.64 -1.47 3.56
C GLY A 148 8.68 -0.92 2.56
N MET A 149 9.97 -1.11 2.86
CA MET A 149 11.10 -0.65 2.06
C MET A 149 12.26 -1.64 2.15
N ALA A 150 12.76 -2.11 1.02
CA ALA A 150 13.93 -2.98 0.96
C ALA A 150 15.19 -2.18 0.60
N LYS A 151 16.33 -2.57 1.16
CA LYS A 151 17.62 -2.01 0.77
C LYS A 151 18.01 -2.50 -0.64
N ILE A 152 18.55 -1.62 -1.46
CA ILE A 152 19.05 -1.96 -2.80
C ILE A 152 20.54 -1.65 -2.92
N GLN A 153 21.22 -2.39 -3.79
CA GLN A 153 22.60 -2.11 -4.17
C GLN A 153 22.61 -1.46 -5.56
N TRP A 154 22.40 -0.14 -5.59
CA TRP A 154 22.32 0.64 -6.83
C TRP A 154 23.56 0.42 -7.69
N MET A 155 23.38 0.34 -9.01
CA MET A 155 24.42 0.06 -10.03
C MET A 155 25.09 -1.32 -9.95
N GLU A 156 25.10 -2.00 -8.82
CA GLU A 156 25.68 -3.35 -8.66
C GLU A 156 24.66 -4.45 -9.01
N LYS A 157 23.47 -4.40 -8.40
CA LYS A 157 22.38 -5.37 -8.59
C LYS A 157 21.34 -4.83 -9.55
N VAL A 158 21.76 -4.57 -10.79
CA VAL A 158 20.89 -4.02 -11.84
C VAL A 158 20.76 -5.01 -12.99
N ILE A 159 19.51 -5.32 -13.33
CA ILE A 159 19.16 -6.10 -14.52
C ILE A 159 18.89 -5.12 -15.66
N GLU A 160 19.76 -5.14 -16.67
CA GLU A 160 19.63 -4.31 -17.88
C GLU A 160 18.93 -5.11 -18.97
N LEU A 161 17.67 -4.79 -19.25
CA LEU A 161 16.84 -5.57 -20.17
C LEU A 161 17.40 -5.62 -21.59
N ASP A 162 18.12 -4.58 -22.03
CA ASP A 162 18.68 -4.51 -23.38
C ASP A 162 19.88 -5.43 -23.61
N LYS A 163 20.38 -6.09 -22.57
CA LYS A 163 21.35 -7.19 -22.68
C LYS A 163 20.70 -8.54 -22.99
N PHE A 164 19.41 -8.67 -22.75
CA PHE A 164 18.67 -9.94 -22.88
C PHE A 164 17.60 -9.88 -23.97
N ILE A 165 17.09 -8.69 -24.28
CA ILE A 165 15.99 -8.47 -25.21
C ILE A 165 16.41 -7.42 -26.23
N ASP A 166 16.17 -7.69 -27.52
CA ASP A 166 16.29 -6.66 -28.54
C ASP A 166 15.17 -5.63 -28.34
N MET A 167 15.55 -4.38 -28.07
CA MET A 167 14.59 -3.31 -27.79
C MET A 167 13.72 -2.96 -29.01
N SER A 168 14.10 -3.36 -30.23
CA SER A 168 13.27 -3.23 -31.42
C SER A 168 12.07 -4.19 -31.43
N ASP A 169 12.16 -5.31 -30.69
CA ASP A 169 11.10 -6.31 -30.50
C ASP A 169 10.12 -5.95 -29.37
N VAL A 170 10.29 -4.80 -28.71
CA VAL A 170 9.44 -4.36 -27.60
C VAL A 170 8.51 -3.24 -28.08
N LEU A 171 7.21 -3.40 -27.82
CA LEU A 171 6.20 -2.39 -28.11
C LEU A 171 6.13 -1.34 -26.99
N LYS A 172 6.07 -1.80 -25.74
CA LYS A 172 5.96 -0.92 -24.57
C LYS A 172 6.64 -1.53 -23.35
N ILE A 173 7.29 -0.68 -22.58
CA ILE A 173 7.76 -0.99 -21.22
C ILE A 173 7.15 0.07 -20.30
N MET A 174 6.56 -0.38 -19.20
CA MET A 174 6.07 0.49 -18.14
C MET A 174 6.79 0.15 -16.83
N ASP A 175 7.09 1.22 -16.09
CA ASP A 175 7.84 1.20 -14.83
C ASP A 175 9.33 0.80 -14.94
N ARG A 176 10.00 0.82 -13.79
CA ARG A 176 11.35 0.30 -13.52
C ARG A 176 11.43 -0.14 -12.06
N GLY A 177 12.38 -1.00 -11.73
CA GLY A 177 12.62 -1.46 -10.37
C GLY A 177 12.18 -2.91 -10.15
N PRO A 178 11.48 -3.23 -9.05
CA PRO A 178 11.14 -4.60 -8.69
C PRO A 178 10.15 -5.27 -9.64
N VAL A 179 9.20 -4.49 -10.18
CA VAL A 179 8.18 -4.99 -11.09
C VAL A 179 8.16 -4.13 -12.34
N VAL A 180 8.28 -4.78 -13.50
CA VAL A 180 8.25 -4.10 -14.80
C VAL A 180 7.22 -4.78 -15.69
N SER A 181 6.39 -3.97 -16.34
CA SER A 181 5.39 -4.44 -17.30
C SER A 181 5.91 -4.33 -18.72
N LEU A 182 5.85 -5.42 -19.48
CA LEU A 182 6.44 -5.51 -20.83
C LEU A 182 5.42 -6.03 -21.85
N TRP A 183 5.24 -5.28 -22.94
CA TRP A 183 4.46 -5.66 -24.11
C TRP A 183 5.41 -5.92 -25.29
N PRO A 184 5.58 -7.18 -25.72
CA PRO A 184 6.42 -7.54 -26.85
C PRO A 184 5.68 -7.40 -28.21
N LYS A 185 6.44 -7.36 -29.31
CA LYS A 185 5.90 -7.48 -30.69
C LYS A 185 5.79 -8.96 -31.11
N ASN A 186 4.67 -9.33 -31.75
CA ASN A 186 4.24 -10.62 -32.36
C ASN A 186 4.68 -11.99 -31.76
N THR A 187 5.93 -12.31 -31.43
CA THR A 187 6.30 -13.61 -30.79
C THR A 187 7.58 -13.58 -29.92
N THR A 188 7.95 -12.43 -29.31
CA THR A 188 9.13 -12.35 -28.40
C THR A 188 8.98 -13.18 -27.11
N TYR A 189 7.82 -13.79 -26.87
CA TYR A 189 7.53 -14.62 -25.69
C TYR A 189 8.63 -15.64 -25.38
N GLN A 190 9.12 -16.40 -26.38
CA GLN A 190 10.13 -17.44 -26.18
C GLN A 190 11.56 -16.91 -25.93
N LYS A 191 11.84 -15.66 -26.29
CA LYS A 191 13.15 -15.02 -26.05
C LYS A 191 13.21 -14.34 -24.68
N VAL A 192 12.09 -13.80 -24.17
CA VAL A 192 12.04 -13.18 -22.82
C VAL A 192 11.92 -14.23 -21.71
N THR A 193 11.52 -15.46 -22.03
CA THR A 193 11.55 -16.62 -21.10
C THR A 193 12.96 -17.14 -20.79
N LEU A 194 14.01 -16.49 -21.29
CA LEU A 194 15.37 -16.74 -20.82
C LEU A 194 15.39 -16.51 -19.30
N GLN A 195 15.85 -17.51 -18.55
CA GLN A 195 16.07 -17.37 -17.11
C GLN A 195 17.11 -16.27 -16.88
N VAL A 196 16.63 -15.07 -16.59
CA VAL A 196 17.49 -13.99 -16.13
C VAL A 196 17.72 -14.23 -14.64
N HIS A 197 18.98 -14.36 -14.25
CA HIS A 197 19.32 -14.56 -12.86
C HIS A 197 18.77 -13.41 -12.01
N ASN A 198 18.10 -13.75 -10.89
CA ASN A 198 17.43 -12.81 -9.97
C ASN A 198 16.24 -12.04 -10.54
N MET A 199 15.64 -12.51 -11.63
CA MET A 199 14.38 -12.01 -12.14
C MET A 199 13.52 -13.17 -12.64
N ARG A 200 12.27 -13.18 -12.19
CA ARG A 200 11.27 -14.08 -12.71
C ARG A 200 10.42 -13.36 -13.76
N VAL A 201 10.25 -14.01 -14.89
CA VAL A 201 9.35 -13.58 -15.95
C VAL A 201 8.08 -14.40 -15.84
N TYR A 202 6.95 -13.73 -15.70
CA TYR A 202 5.65 -14.38 -15.72
C TYR A 202 4.90 -13.99 -16.98
N ALA A 203 4.47 -14.98 -17.78
CA ALA A 203 3.34 -14.74 -18.66
C ALA A 203 2.11 -14.41 -17.79
N ARG A 204 1.20 -13.58 -18.30
CA ARG A 204 0.02 -13.13 -17.56
C ARG A 204 -0.73 -14.26 -16.83
N GLN A 205 -0.87 -15.43 -17.46
CA GLN A 205 -1.58 -16.58 -16.87
C GLN A 205 -0.77 -17.31 -15.78
N GLU A 206 0.56 -17.19 -15.80
CA GLU A 206 1.50 -17.84 -14.88
C GLU A 206 1.76 -17.02 -13.61
N ILE A 207 1.30 -15.76 -13.59
CA ILE A 207 1.40 -14.91 -12.40
C ILE A 207 0.71 -15.63 -11.23
N PRO A 208 1.38 -15.77 -10.07
CA PRO A 208 0.85 -16.49 -8.92
C PRO A 208 -0.56 -16.03 -8.53
N GLU A 209 -1.49 -16.97 -8.35
CA GLU A 209 -2.89 -16.64 -8.03
C GLU A 209 -3.01 -15.83 -6.74
N ARG A 210 -2.14 -16.07 -5.75
CA ARG A 210 -2.11 -15.32 -4.48
C ARG A 210 -1.88 -13.81 -4.64
N PHE A 211 -1.32 -13.35 -5.75
CA PHE A 211 -1.18 -11.92 -6.02
C PHE A 211 -2.50 -11.28 -6.42
N HIS A 212 -3.49 -12.07 -6.86
CA HIS A 212 -4.75 -11.59 -7.42
C HIS A 212 -4.57 -10.52 -8.52
N TYR A 213 -3.43 -10.57 -9.23
CA TYR A 213 -3.01 -9.52 -10.15
C TYR A 213 -3.44 -9.79 -11.59
N ARG A 214 -3.30 -11.03 -12.09
CA ARG A 214 -3.44 -11.41 -13.51
C ARG A 214 -4.76 -11.04 -14.20
N LYS A 215 -5.84 -10.85 -13.44
CA LYS A 215 -7.16 -10.48 -13.96
C LYS A 215 -7.33 -8.97 -14.16
N GLY A 216 -6.39 -8.14 -13.72
CA GLY A 216 -6.47 -6.68 -13.84
C GLY A 216 -6.43 -6.18 -15.30
N ASN A 217 -7.16 -5.12 -15.61
CA ASN A 217 -7.31 -4.58 -16.97
C ASN A 217 -5.96 -4.16 -17.60
N PHE A 218 -5.06 -3.59 -16.80
CA PHE A 218 -3.80 -3.01 -17.28
C PHE A 218 -2.58 -3.91 -17.03
N VAL A 219 -2.81 -5.21 -16.84
CA VAL A 219 -1.71 -6.18 -16.66
C VAL A 219 -1.14 -6.56 -18.01
N SER A 220 0.18 -6.39 -18.13
CA SER A 220 0.95 -6.68 -19.33
C SER A 220 0.96 -8.18 -19.70
N PRO A 221 1.23 -8.50 -20.97
CA PRO A 221 1.47 -9.87 -21.43
C PRO A 221 2.60 -10.56 -20.66
N LEU A 222 3.65 -9.81 -20.30
CA LEU A 222 4.79 -10.25 -19.50
C LEU A 222 5.01 -9.32 -18.30
N THR A 223 4.93 -9.87 -17.09
CA THR A 223 5.28 -9.19 -15.84
C THR A 223 6.63 -9.70 -15.35
N LEU A 224 7.60 -8.80 -15.27
CA LEU A 224 8.95 -9.09 -14.78
C LEU A 224 9.02 -8.75 -13.30
N VAL A 225 9.50 -9.68 -12.47
CA VAL A 225 9.59 -9.52 -11.01
C VAL A 225 11.01 -9.84 -10.56
N ALA A 226 11.70 -8.86 -10.00
CA ALA A 226 13.04 -9.05 -9.46
C ALA A 226 13.01 -9.66 -8.05
N GLU A 227 14.08 -10.39 -7.73
CA GLU A 227 14.36 -10.81 -6.35
C GLU A 227 14.73 -9.59 -5.48
N PRO A 228 14.51 -9.63 -4.16
CA PRO A 228 14.83 -8.52 -3.25
C PRO A 228 16.25 -7.96 -3.44
N GLY A 229 16.33 -6.63 -3.50
CA GLY A 229 17.58 -5.89 -3.68
C GLY A 229 18.05 -5.75 -5.14
N TRP A 230 17.40 -6.44 -6.09
CA TRP A 230 17.66 -6.29 -7.53
C TRP A 230 16.72 -5.27 -8.16
N PHE A 231 17.24 -4.53 -9.14
CA PHE A 231 16.52 -3.46 -9.81
C PHE A 231 16.50 -3.67 -11.33
N ILE A 232 15.30 -3.72 -11.93
CA ILE A 232 15.14 -3.89 -13.38
C ILE A 232 15.09 -2.51 -14.05
N THR A 233 15.85 -2.34 -15.11
CA THR A 233 15.81 -1.13 -15.95
C THR A 233 16.04 -1.50 -17.41
N LYS A 234 15.65 -0.61 -18.33
CA LYS A 234 15.99 -0.77 -19.75
C LYS A 234 17.51 -0.84 -19.95
N ASN A 235 18.22 0.15 -19.41
CA ASN A 235 19.68 0.26 -19.46
C ASN A 235 20.17 1.00 -18.20
N LYS A 236 21.31 0.63 -17.62
CA LYS A 236 21.79 1.31 -16.40
C LYS A 236 22.25 2.75 -16.64
N LYS A 237 22.66 3.10 -17.87
CA LYS A 237 23.10 4.46 -18.25
C LYS A 237 21.98 5.48 -18.14
N THR A 238 20.71 5.05 -18.16
CA THR A 238 19.56 5.94 -18.00
C THR A 238 19.13 6.10 -16.54
N LEU A 239 19.75 5.36 -15.61
CA LEU A 239 19.47 5.54 -14.20
C LEU A 239 20.15 6.83 -13.70
N PRO A 240 19.46 7.66 -12.89
CA PRO A 240 20.09 8.80 -12.27
C PRO A 240 21.20 8.33 -11.32
N TYR A 241 22.29 9.08 -11.28
CA TYR A 241 23.40 8.88 -10.35
C TYR A 241 23.96 10.24 -9.93
N TRP A 242 24.47 10.30 -8.70
CA TRP A 242 25.21 11.48 -8.25
C TRP A 242 26.62 11.42 -8.82
N LYS A 243 27.00 12.42 -9.62
CA LYS A 243 28.35 12.58 -10.15
C LYS A 243 28.91 13.90 -9.65
N ASN A 244 29.91 13.83 -8.77
CA ASN A 244 30.76 14.98 -8.48
C ASN A 244 32.06 14.78 -9.27
N ASP A 245 32.63 15.86 -9.81
CA ASP A 245 33.73 15.86 -10.80
C ASP A 245 35.02 15.13 -10.37
N SER A 246 35.06 14.58 -9.17
CA SER A 246 36.23 13.90 -8.58
C SER A 246 35.90 12.54 -7.95
N ARG A 247 34.68 12.01 -8.12
CA ARG A 247 34.26 10.72 -7.52
C ARG A 247 33.58 9.81 -8.53
N GLU A 248 33.72 8.51 -8.32
CA GLU A 248 32.92 7.49 -8.99
C GLU A 248 31.42 7.79 -8.81
N PRO A 249 30.57 7.47 -9.82
CA PRO A 249 29.11 7.57 -9.71
C PRO A 249 28.61 6.95 -8.40
N SER A 250 27.95 7.73 -7.55
CA SER A 250 27.34 7.22 -6.32
C SER A 250 25.85 6.92 -6.50
N ALA A 251 25.35 6.02 -5.65
CA ALA A 251 23.96 5.59 -5.64
C ALA A 251 22.99 6.77 -5.46
N TRP A 252 22.06 6.95 -6.41
CA TRP A 252 20.98 7.95 -6.26
C TRP A 252 19.86 7.43 -5.34
N GLN A 253 19.70 6.11 -5.28
CA GLN A 253 18.71 5.42 -4.47
C GLN A 253 19.39 4.31 -3.66
N ASN A 254 18.96 4.13 -2.42
CA ASN A 254 19.47 3.12 -1.49
C ASN A 254 18.35 2.24 -0.92
N GLY A 255 17.09 2.60 -1.15
CA GLY A 255 15.93 1.78 -0.88
C GLY A 255 14.94 1.75 -2.05
N TRP A 256 14.20 0.65 -2.17
CA TRP A 256 13.06 0.55 -3.08
C TRP A 256 11.99 -0.42 -2.57
N HIS A 257 10.79 -0.34 -3.13
CA HIS A 257 9.64 -1.15 -2.75
C HIS A 257 8.87 -1.66 -3.99
N GLY A 258 7.92 -2.56 -3.78
CA GLY A 258 7.13 -3.20 -4.86
C GLY A 258 7.55 -4.63 -5.19
N TYR A 259 8.51 -5.20 -4.44
CA TYR A 259 8.79 -6.63 -4.48
C TYR A 259 7.59 -7.45 -3.98
N ASP A 260 7.74 -8.77 -4.00
CA ASP A 260 6.75 -9.70 -3.46
C ASP A 260 6.29 -9.31 -2.04
N ASN A 261 4.97 -9.22 -1.86
CA ASN A 261 4.35 -8.74 -0.63
C ASN A 261 4.54 -9.68 0.58
N GLU A 262 5.04 -10.90 0.39
CA GLU A 262 5.37 -11.82 1.48
C GLU A 262 6.74 -11.55 2.11
N PHE A 263 7.64 -10.83 1.43
CA PHE A 263 8.92 -10.44 2.01
C PHE A 263 8.72 -9.51 3.20
N VAL A 264 9.46 -9.76 4.28
CA VAL A 264 9.35 -8.99 5.53
C VAL A 264 9.59 -7.51 5.28
N ASP A 265 10.56 -7.16 4.43
CA ASP A 265 10.87 -5.78 4.06
C ASP A 265 9.73 -5.07 3.35
N MET A 266 8.77 -5.79 2.74
CA MET A 266 7.61 -5.20 2.05
C MET A 266 6.39 -5.04 2.96
N ARG A 267 6.45 -5.54 4.21
CA ARG A 267 5.33 -5.44 5.14
C ARG A 267 5.20 -4.01 5.65
N GLY A 268 4.01 -3.43 5.48
CA GLY A 268 3.61 -2.22 6.18
C GLY A 268 3.28 -2.49 7.65
N PHE A 269 2.82 -1.46 8.34
CA PHE A 269 2.33 -1.55 9.72
C PHE A 269 0.85 -1.17 9.79
N PHE A 270 0.19 -1.57 10.88
CA PHE A 270 -1.19 -1.17 11.20
C PHE A 270 -1.31 -0.97 12.71
N LEU A 271 -1.76 0.22 13.12
CA LEU A 271 -2.04 0.61 14.49
C LEU A 271 -3.43 1.25 14.52
N ALA A 272 -4.21 0.97 15.55
CA ALA A 272 -5.52 1.56 15.74
C ALA A 272 -5.77 1.85 17.22
N VAL A 273 -6.46 2.96 17.49
CA VAL A 273 -6.87 3.35 18.84
C VAL A 273 -8.19 4.13 18.76
N GLY A 274 -9.06 3.93 19.74
CA GLY A 274 -10.33 4.64 19.84
C GLY A 274 -11.39 3.84 20.60
N PRO A 275 -12.59 4.40 20.80
CA PRO A 275 -13.68 3.76 21.54
C PRO A 275 -14.14 2.43 20.92
N ASP A 276 -13.91 2.26 19.62
CA ASP A 276 -14.37 1.11 18.86
C ASP A 276 -13.37 -0.06 18.82
N PHE A 277 -12.14 0.17 19.29
CA PHE A 277 -11.09 -0.84 19.30
C PHE A 277 -10.90 -1.43 20.68
N LYS A 278 -10.62 -2.73 20.74
CA LYS A 278 -10.17 -3.37 21.98
C LYS A 278 -8.82 -2.80 22.40
N GLN A 279 -8.67 -2.57 23.70
CA GLN A 279 -7.42 -2.05 24.26
C GLN A 279 -6.40 -3.16 24.51
N ASN A 280 -5.11 -2.82 24.39
CA ASN A 280 -3.98 -3.72 24.68
C ASN A 280 -4.00 -5.03 23.87
N VAL A 281 -4.55 -5.00 22.66
CA VAL A 281 -4.55 -6.15 21.75
C VAL A 281 -3.36 -6.06 20.80
N ARG A 282 -2.58 -7.13 20.74
CA ARG A 282 -1.59 -7.36 19.69
C ARG A 282 -2.13 -8.44 18.75
N GLY A 283 -2.54 -8.02 17.56
CA GLY A 283 -3.08 -8.90 16.54
C GLY A 283 -2.03 -9.67 15.75
N GLY A 284 -2.49 -10.72 15.05
CA GLY A 284 -1.74 -11.35 13.96
C GLY A 284 -1.70 -10.45 12.71
N SER A 285 -1.00 -10.91 11.67
CA SER A 285 -0.93 -10.17 10.40
C SER A 285 -2.28 -10.11 9.70
N ILE A 286 -2.62 -8.92 9.20
CA ILE A 286 -3.79 -8.66 8.35
C ILE A 286 -3.34 -8.34 6.92
N ARG A 287 -4.26 -8.30 5.96
CA ARG A 287 -4.01 -7.82 4.59
C ARG A 287 -4.50 -6.39 4.46
N ALA A 288 -3.84 -5.58 3.61
CA ALA A 288 -4.26 -4.19 3.37
C ALA A 288 -5.72 -4.08 2.89
N VAL A 289 -6.21 -5.08 2.14
CA VAL A 289 -7.61 -5.15 1.70
C VAL A 289 -8.62 -5.29 2.84
N ASP A 290 -8.19 -5.76 4.03
CA ASP A 290 -9.07 -5.93 5.19
C ASP A 290 -9.40 -4.59 5.87
N VAL A 291 -8.52 -3.59 5.71
CA VAL A 291 -8.65 -2.27 6.34
C VAL A 291 -9.91 -1.55 5.89
N TYR A 292 -10.38 -1.77 4.65
CA TYR A 292 -11.63 -1.19 4.16
C TYR A 292 -12.83 -1.58 5.04
N ASN A 293 -12.96 -2.86 5.39
CA ASN A 293 -14.08 -3.32 6.22
C ASN A 293 -14.01 -2.76 7.64
N VAL A 294 -12.80 -2.64 8.21
CA VAL A 294 -12.61 -1.97 9.52
C VAL A 294 -13.07 -0.52 9.46
N MET A 295 -12.67 0.21 8.41
CA MET A 295 -13.09 1.61 8.23
C MET A 295 -14.60 1.74 8.03
N CYS A 296 -15.24 0.89 7.22
CA CYS A 296 -16.70 0.87 7.06
C CYS A 296 -17.41 0.67 8.40
N TRP A 297 -16.95 -0.30 9.19
CA TRP A 297 -17.54 -0.63 10.49
C TRP A 297 -17.47 0.54 11.47
N ILE A 298 -16.30 1.15 11.68
CA ILE A 298 -16.14 2.29 12.61
C ILE A 298 -16.87 3.55 12.14
N LEU A 299 -17.14 3.67 10.84
CA LEU A 299 -17.88 4.78 10.25
C LEU A 299 -19.39 4.52 10.18
N GLY A 300 -19.85 3.32 10.56
CA GLY A 300 -21.26 2.95 10.55
C GLY A 300 -21.87 2.95 9.15
N VAL A 301 -21.14 2.45 8.15
CA VAL A 301 -21.63 2.29 6.78
C VAL A 301 -21.45 0.85 6.30
N ASP A 302 -22.38 0.39 5.47
CA ASP A 302 -22.28 -0.94 4.88
C ASP A 302 -21.13 -0.99 3.86
N PRO A 303 -20.23 -1.98 3.94
CA PRO A 303 -19.17 -2.13 2.96
C PRO A 303 -19.74 -2.56 1.61
N LEU A 304 -19.25 -1.95 0.53
CA LEU A 304 -19.49 -2.46 -0.83
C LEU A 304 -18.75 -3.78 -1.06
N PRO A 305 -19.14 -4.58 -2.08
CA PRO A 305 -18.41 -5.80 -2.42
C PRO A 305 -16.91 -5.56 -2.59
N ASN A 306 -16.10 -6.24 -1.79
CA ASN A 306 -14.65 -6.06 -1.73
C ASN A 306 -13.94 -7.39 -1.42
N ASN A 307 -12.60 -7.37 -1.41
CA ASN A 307 -11.78 -8.57 -1.22
C ASN A 307 -11.22 -8.74 0.20
N GLY A 308 -11.55 -7.84 1.12
CA GLY A 308 -11.19 -7.98 2.53
C GLY A 308 -11.93 -9.13 3.20
N SER A 309 -11.30 -9.79 4.16
CA SER A 309 -11.94 -10.85 4.95
C SER A 309 -12.16 -10.38 6.38
N TRP A 310 -13.44 -10.29 6.76
CA TRP A 310 -13.86 -9.81 8.07
C TRP A 310 -13.27 -10.61 9.24
N SER A 311 -13.21 -11.93 9.10
CA SER A 311 -12.67 -12.84 10.12
C SER A 311 -11.19 -12.58 10.48
N ARG A 312 -10.43 -11.84 9.67
CA ARG A 312 -9.05 -11.44 9.99
C ARG A 312 -8.95 -10.21 10.89
N VAL A 313 -10.02 -9.44 11.04
CA VAL A 313 -9.98 -8.11 11.70
C VAL A 313 -11.03 -7.93 12.79
N GLU A 314 -12.12 -8.69 12.78
CA GLU A 314 -13.24 -8.50 13.71
C GLU A 314 -12.84 -8.58 15.18
N TYR A 315 -11.86 -9.42 15.52
CA TYR A 315 -11.39 -9.58 16.90
C TYR A 315 -10.73 -8.32 17.47
N LEU A 316 -10.34 -7.36 16.62
CA LEU A 316 -9.74 -6.08 17.02
C LEU A 316 -10.77 -5.07 17.55
N LEU A 317 -12.06 -5.28 17.27
CA LEU A 317 -13.13 -4.31 17.50
C LEU A 317 -13.99 -4.66 18.73
N ASN A 318 -14.51 -3.64 19.41
CA ASN A 318 -15.49 -3.78 20.47
C ASN A 318 -16.87 -4.10 19.87
N GLY A 319 -17.77 -4.74 20.64
CA GLY A 319 -19.12 -5.07 20.16
C GLY A 319 -19.23 -6.38 19.38
N PHE A 320 -18.13 -7.09 19.14
CA PHE A 320 -18.12 -8.53 18.84
C PHE A 320 -17.80 -9.30 20.11
N GLU A 321 -18.85 -9.65 20.86
CA GLU A 321 -18.76 -10.84 21.71
C GLU A 321 -18.57 -12.03 20.77
N SER A 322 -17.37 -12.59 20.77
CA SER A 322 -17.17 -13.92 20.18
C SER A 322 -18.11 -14.88 20.93
N PRO A 323 -18.89 -15.75 20.25
CA PRO A 323 -19.70 -16.75 20.93
C PRO A 323 -18.86 -17.77 21.73
N PHE A 324 -17.54 -17.66 21.69
CA PHE A 324 -16.62 -18.43 22.52
C PHE A 324 -16.17 -17.64 23.76
N GLN A 325 -17.14 -17.14 24.53
CA GLN A 325 -17.00 -17.15 25.99
C GLN A 325 -17.63 -18.45 26.48
N SER A 326 -16.79 -19.46 26.70
CA SER A 326 -17.20 -20.70 27.36
C SER A 326 -17.46 -20.42 28.84
N ASP A 327 -18.66 -19.96 29.16
CA ASP A 327 -19.22 -20.08 30.49
C ASP A 327 -20.52 -20.87 30.38
N THR A 328 -20.40 -22.20 30.30
CA THR A 328 -21.17 -23.14 31.13
C THR A 328 -20.79 -24.59 30.81
N LEU A 329 -20.10 -25.21 31.77
CA LEU A 329 -20.33 -26.57 32.27
C LEU A 329 -21.22 -27.49 31.41
N CYS A 330 -20.58 -28.36 30.64
CA CYS A 330 -21.11 -29.71 30.46
C CYS A 330 -20.13 -30.68 31.12
N ASN A 331 -20.48 -31.09 32.35
CA ASN A 331 -19.86 -32.21 33.04
C ASN A 331 -20.02 -33.46 32.16
N ILE A 332 -19.05 -33.75 31.30
CA ILE A 332 -18.85 -35.11 30.82
C ILE A 332 -17.98 -35.79 31.86
N VAL A 333 -18.66 -36.46 32.78
CA VAL A 333 -18.09 -37.47 33.65
C VAL A 333 -17.53 -38.57 32.74
N LEU A 334 -16.22 -38.54 32.50
CA LEU A 334 -15.48 -39.66 31.96
C LEU A 334 -15.36 -40.70 33.07
N LEU A 335 -16.41 -41.52 33.20
CA LEU A 335 -16.35 -42.74 33.99
C LEU A 335 -15.42 -43.70 33.24
N GLY A 336 -14.25 -43.96 33.83
CA GLY A 336 -13.33 -44.96 33.35
C GLY A 336 -13.97 -46.35 33.36
N VAL A 337 -13.79 -47.10 32.28
CA VAL A 337 -13.80 -48.57 32.33
C VAL A 337 -12.46 -49.03 31.80
N LEU A 338 -11.57 -49.26 32.75
CA LEU A 338 -10.40 -50.10 32.63
C LEU A 338 -10.91 -51.53 32.81
N LEU A 339 -11.00 -52.30 31.73
CA LEU A 339 -11.11 -53.76 31.80
C LEU A 339 -10.16 -54.37 30.77
N LEU A 340 -8.93 -54.59 31.23
CA LEU A 340 -8.16 -55.78 30.88
C LEU A 340 -8.96 -57.00 31.35
N VAL A 341 -9.34 -57.93 30.47
CA VAL A 341 -9.27 -59.39 30.70
C VAL A 341 -9.32 -60.10 29.34
N PHE A 342 -8.28 -60.92 29.12
CA PHE A 342 -8.12 -62.11 28.29
C PHE A 342 -9.39 -62.76 27.71
N TYR A 343 -9.35 -63.13 26.42
CA TYR A 343 -9.25 -64.53 25.96
C TYR A 343 -8.71 -64.59 24.53
#